data_AF-A0A1G1HG98-F1
#
_entry.id   AF-A0A1G1HG98-F1
#
_cell.length_a   1.000
_cell.length_b   1.000
_cell.length_c   1.000
_cell.angle_alpha   90.00
_cell.angle_beta   90.00
_cell.angle_gamma   90.00
#
_symmetry.space_group_name_H-M   'P 1'
#
loop_
_entity.id
_entity.type
_entity.pdbx_description
1 polymer ?
#
loop_
_entity_poly.entity_id
_entity_poly.type
_entity_poly.pdbx_seq_one_letter_code
_entity_poly.pdbx_strand_id
1 'polypeptide(L)'
;MIDKFQQKVQRVVSEIEEELTNIEKLLSELNEHQKEEPRNTFYLRAIGSIFHDFYCGVERIFERIAEELNGGIPAGENWHIHLLKDMTLQIDKVRPPVISKELSAELRGYLEFRHRFRNIYGFELEWDKLKGLKEDMPNVAARFKKEIQEFIEFMKKLAEE
;
A
#
# COMPACT_ATOMS: atom_id res chain seq x y z
N MET A 1 10.06 24.56 21.77
CA MET A 1 8.83 24.59 20.94
C MET A 1 9.12 23.67 19.77
N ILE A 2 8.39 22.57 19.61
CA ILE A 2 8.64 21.61 18.51
C ILE A 2 8.41 22.38 17.20
N ASP A 3 9.35 22.29 16.26
CA ASP A 3 9.24 22.98 14.98
C ASP A 3 8.01 22.48 14.19
N LYS A 4 7.42 23.36 13.38
CA LYS A 4 6.19 23.04 12.63
C LYS A 4 6.41 21.88 11.64
N PHE A 5 7.62 21.75 11.08
CA PHE A 5 7.98 20.62 10.23
C PHE A 5 8.08 19.33 11.04
N GLN A 6 8.73 19.37 12.20
CA GLN A 6 8.87 18.21 13.07
C GLN A 6 7.52 17.67 13.56
N GLN A 7 6.58 18.54 13.95
CA GLN A 7 5.21 18.13 14.30
C GLN A 7 4.49 17.46 13.14
N LYS A 8 4.66 17.99 11.92
CA LYS A 8 4.04 17.46 10.70
C LYS A 8 4.59 16.07 10.35
N VAL A 9 5.90 15.88 10.44
CA VAL A 9 6.54 14.57 10.24
C VAL A 9 6.05 13.56 11.28
N GLN A 10 6.03 13.92 12.56
CA GLN A 10 5.55 13.02 13.63
C GLN A 10 4.11 12.55 13.39
N ARG A 11 3.21 13.45 12.99
CA ARG A 11 1.82 13.09 12.68
C ARG A 11 1.74 12.11 11.50
N VAL A 12 2.43 12.42 10.40
CA VAL A 12 2.45 11.55 9.20
C VAL A 12 2.99 10.17 9.55
N VAL A 13 4.05 10.10 10.34
CA VAL A 13 4.62 8.82 10.80
C VAL A 13 3.58 8.01 11.56
N SER A 14 2.88 8.61 12.53
CA SER A 14 1.88 7.89 13.33
C SER A 14 0.73 7.34 12.47
N GLU A 15 0.26 8.10 11.48
CA GLU A 15 -0.79 7.66 10.57
C GLU A 15 -0.32 6.52 9.66
N ILE A 16 0.94 6.56 9.21
CA ILE A 16 1.54 5.47 8.42
C ILE A 16 1.70 4.21 9.28
N GLU A 17 2.17 4.34 10.52
CA GLU A 17 2.35 3.21 11.45
C GLU A 17 0.99 2.54 11.78
N GLU A 18 -0.09 3.31 11.89
CA GLU A 18 -1.45 2.79 12.04
C GLU A 18 -1.88 1.98 10.82
N GLU A 19 -1.70 2.51 9.60
CA GLU A 19 -2.05 1.79 8.37
C GLU A 19 -1.20 0.52 8.17
N LEU A 20 0.09 0.54 8.52
CA LEU A 20 0.93 -0.67 8.52
C LEU A 20 0.38 -1.74 9.46
N THR A 21 -0.10 -1.33 10.64
CA THR A 21 -0.74 -2.24 11.60
C THR A 21 -2.03 -2.86 11.03
N ASN A 22 -2.80 -2.08 10.26
CA ASN A 22 -4.01 -2.60 9.60
C ASN A 22 -3.66 -3.59 8.47
N ILE A 23 -2.62 -3.32 7.68
CA ILE A 23 -2.10 -4.25 6.67
C ILE A 23 -1.67 -5.57 7.31
N GLU A 24 -1.02 -5.53 8.47
CA GLU A 24 -0.63 -6.75 9.20
C GLU A 24 -1.83 -7.60 9.63
N LYS A 25 -2.92 -6.96 10.08
CA LYS A 25 -4.17 -7.67 10.41
C LYS A 25 -4.75 -8.38 9.18
N LEU A 26 -4.76 -7.72 8.03
CA LEU A 26 -5.22 -8.32 6.76
C LEU A 26 -4.38 -9.54 6.36
N LEU A 27 -3.06 -9.47 6.56
CA LEU A 27 -2.18 -10.63 6.31
C LEU A 27 -2.44 -11.78 7.28
N SER A 28 -2.70 -11.47 8.56
CA SER A 28 -3.06 -12.49 9.56
C SER A 28 -4.35 -13.20 9.16
N GLU A 29 -5.38 -12.44 8.78
CA GLU A 29 -6.67 -12.96 8.32
C GLU A 29 -6.48 -13.85 7.08
N LEU A 30 -5.71 -13.41 6.09
CA LEU A 30 -5.40 -14.24 4.90
C LEU A 30 -4.67 -15.54 5.27
N ASN A 31 -3.77 -15.48 6.24
CA ASN A 31 -2.96 -16.61 6.68
C ASN A 31 -3.77 -17.64 7.48
N GLU A 32 -4.75 -17.20 8.27
CA GLU A 32 -5.70 -18.08 8.97
C GLU A 32 -6.47 -18.98 8.00
N HIS A 33 -6.73 -18.49 6.79
CA HIS A 33 -7.42 -19.21 5.72
C HIS A 33 -6.48 -19.76 4.63
N GLN A 34 -5.16 -19.89 4.91
CA GLN A 34 -4.16 -20.28 3.90
C GLN A 34 -4.39 -21.68 3.32
N LYS A 35 -4.89 -22.63 4.14
CA LYS A 35 -5.10 -24.04 3.78
C LYS A 35 -6.48 -24.33 3.19
N GLU A 36 -7.34 -23.33 3.10
CA GLU A 36 -8.65 -23.51 2.50
C GLU A 36 -8.49 -23.66 0.99
N GLU A 37 -9.00 -24.78 0.46
CA GLU A 37 -9.13 -24.94 -0.98
C GLU A 37 -10.18 -23.94 -1.52
N PRO A 38 -10.05 -23.47 -2.78
CA PRO A 38 -11.02 -22.56 -3.40
C PRO A 38 -12.35 -23.28 -3.63
N ARG A 39 -13.15 -23.39 -2.57
CA ARG A 39 -14.33 -24.26 -2.52
C ARG A 39 -15.56 -23.63 -3.16
N ASN A 40 -15.62 -22.30 -3.27
CA ASN A 40 -16.76 -21.58 -3.81
C ASN A 40 -16.46 -20.08 -4.04
N THR A 41 -17.43 -19.38 -4.63
CA THR A 41 -17.39 -17.93 -4.88
C THR A 41 -17.30 -17.10 -3.60
N PHE A 42 -17.73 -17.60 -2.44
CA PHE A 42 -17.61 -16.89 -1.16
C PHE A 42 -16.15 -16.74 -0.73
N TYR A 43 -15.38 -17.83 -0.82
CA TYR A 43 -13.94 -17.78 -0.54
C TYR A 43 -13.20 -16.81 -1.48
N LEU A 44 -13.51 -16.83 -2.78
CA LEU A 44 -12.91 -15.92 -3.75
C LEU A 44 -13.27 -14.46 -3.46
N ARG A 45 -14.51 -14.18 -3.01
CA ARG A 45 -14.92 -12.83 -2.57
C ARG A 45 -14.15 -12.38 -1.34
N ALA A 46 -13.95 -13.25 -0.35
CA ALA A 46 -13.18 -12.94 0.85
C ALA A 46 -11.74 -12.55 0.50
N ILE A 47 -11.04 -13.38 -0.29
CA ILE A 47 -9.69 -13.06 -0.76
C ILE A 47 -9.67 -11.77 -1.58
N GLY A 48 -10.64 -11.61 -2.50
CA GLY A 48 -10.74 -10.40 -3.31
C GLY A 48 -10.91 -9.13 -2.46
N SER A 49 -11.69 -9.21 -1.37
CA SER A 49 -11.81 -8.11 -0.41
C SER A 49 -10.48 -7.83 0.28
N ILE A 50 -9.76 -8.85 0.73
CA ILE A 50 -8.45 -8.69 1.38
C ILE A 50 -7.45 -8.00 0.42
N PHE A 51 -7.41 -8.38 -0.86
CA PHE A 51 -6.53 -7.74 -1.85
C PHE A 51 -6.92 -6.29 -2.11
N HIS A 52 -8.21 -6.02 -2.20
CA HIS A 52 -8.75 -4.67 -2.33
C HIS A 52 -8.31 -3.81 -1.14
N ASP A 53 -8.51 -4.31 0.08
CA ASP A 53 -8.24 -3.58 1.32
C ASP A 53 -6.74 -3.37 1.54
N PHE A 54 -5.92 -4.36 1.18
CA PHE A 54 -4.46 -4.23 1.19
C PHE A 54 -3.99 -3.07 0.32
N TYR A 55 -4.46 -3.00 -0.93
CA TYR A 55 -4.06 -1.89 -1.80
C TYR A 55 -4.66 -0.55 -1.34
N CYS A 56 -5.84 -0.54 -0.73
CA CYS A 56 -6.38 0.68 -0.12
C CYS A 56 -5.49 1.19 1.02
N GLY A 57 -4.95 0.30 1.87
CA GLY A 57 -4.00 0.69 2.92
C GLY A 57 -2.70 1.26 2.35
N VAL A 58 -2.15 0.62 1.31
CA VAL A 58 -0.97 1.12 0.57
C VAL A 58 -1.24 2.51 -0.01
N GLU A 59 -2.40 2.68 -0.66
CA GLU A 59 -2.81 3.94 -1.27
C GLU A 59 -2.96 5.06 -0.25
N ARG A 60 -3.59 4.81 0.92
CA ARG A 60 -3.74 5.80 2.00
C ARG A 60 -2.39 6.28 2.54
N ILE A 61 -1.43 5.38 2.70
CA ILE A 61 -0.05 5.74 3.09
C ILE A 61 0.54 6.70 2.04
N PHE A 62 0.39 6.38 0.75
CA PHE A 62 0.93 7.20 -0.33
C PHE A 62 0.23 8.54 -0.48
N GLU A 63 -1.10 8.58 -0.37
CA GLU A 63 -1.88 9.80 -0.34
C GLU A 63 -1.39 10.71 0.77
N ARG A 64 -1.20 10.16 1.96
CA ARG A 64 -0.76 10.95 3.10
C ARG A 64 0.62 11.57 2.89
N ILE A 65 1.55 10.79 2.35
CA ILE A 65 2.87 11.29 1.97
C ILE A 65 2.74 12.36 0.87
N ALA A 66 1.88 12.17 -0.12
CA ALA A 66 1.72 13.10 -1.22
C ALA A 66 1.12 14.45 -0.78
N GLU A 67 0.07 14.42 0.03
CA GLU A 67 -0.56 15.61 0.60
C GLU A 67 0.42 16.43 1.44
N GLU A 68 1.21 15.75 2.25
CA GLU A 68 2.03 16.43 3.25
C GLU A 68 3.42 16.80 2.71
N LEU A 69 4.01 15.97 1.84
CA LEU A 69 5.39 16.15 1.38
C LEU A 69 5.50 16.47 -0.12
N ASN A 70 4.58 16.01 -0.98
CA ASN A 70 4.71 16.20 -2.44
C ASN A 70 3.94 17.43 -2.97
N GLY A 71 3.21 18.15 -2.11
CA GLY A 71 2.37 19.28 -2.51
C GLY A 71 0.98 18.89 -3.03
N GLY A 72 0.55 17.65 -2.80
CA GLY A 72 -0.79 17.17 -3.13
C GLY A 72 -0.82 15.82 -3.85
N ILE A 73 -2.03 15.26 -3.97
CA ILE A 73 -2.32 14.04 -4.73
C ILE A 73 -2.40 14.38 -6.22
N PRO A 74 -1.91 13.51 -7.14
CA PRO A 74 -2.12 13.69 -8.57
C PRO A 74 -3.59 13.86 -8.95
N ALA A 75 -3.87 14.60 -10.03
CA ALA A 75 -5.23 14.82 -10.52
C ALA A 75 -5.59 13.91 -11.70
N GLY A 76 -6.89 13.75 -11.96
CA GLY A 76 -7.43 13.03 -13.14
C GLY A 76 -7.77 11.57 -12.87
N GLU A 77 -8.31 10.87 -13.88
CA GLU A 77 -8.88 9.51 -13.72
C GLU A 77 -7.85 8.43 -13.35
N ASN A 78 -6.60 8.59 -13.78
CA ASN A 78 -5.51 7.65 -13.54
C ASN A 78 -4.59 8.07 -12.39
N TRP A 79 -5.07 8.91 -11.48
CA TRP A 79 -4.25 9.46 -10.41
C TRP A 79 -3.59 8.39 -9.55
N HIS A 80 -4.25 7.25 -9.31
CA HIS A 80 -3.71 6.13 -8.54
C HIS A 80 -2.39 5.58 -9.12
N ILE A 81 -2.30 5.50 -10.45
CA ILE A 81 -1.10 5.03 -11.16
C ILE A 81 0.02 6.06 -11.05
N HIS A 82 -0.33 7.34 -11.16
CA HIS A 82 0.61 8.43 -10.97
C HIS A 82 1.13 8.49 -9.54
N LEU A 83 0.25 8.32 -8.55
CA LEU A 83 0.62 8.29 -7.14
C LEU A 83 1.64 7.18 -6.87
N LEU A 84 1.37 5.95 -7.32
CA LEU A 84 2.30 4.83 -7.19
C LEU A 84 3.66 5.12 -7.85
N LYS A 85 3.66 5.78 -9.01
CA LYS A 85 4.90 6.18 -9.69
C LYS A 85 5.66 7.24 -8.89
N ASP A 86 4.97 8.25 -8.37
CA ASP A 86 5.59 9.35 -7.64
C ASP A 86 6.31 8.88 -6.36
N MET A 87 5.82 7.80 -5.74
CA MET A 87 6.49 7.18 -4.59
C MET A 87 7.85 6.56 -4.93
N THR A 88 8.14 6.29 -6.20
CA THR A 88 9.46 5.81 -6.66
C THR A 88 10.45 6.94 -6.93
N LEU A 89 9.98 8.19 -6.96
CA LEU A 89 10.80 9.34 -7.31
C LEU A 89 11.50 9.89 -6.07
N GLN A 90 12.76 10.25 -6.24
CA GLN A 90 13.43 11.18 -5.36
C GLN A 90 12.92 12.59 -5.68
N ILE A 91 12.52 13.33 -4.66
CA ILE A 91 12.12 14.73 -4.80
C ILE A 91 13.20 15.54 -4.09
N ASP A 92 14.04 16.23 -4.87
CA ASP A 92 15.20 16.98 -4.36
C ASP A 92 14.80 17.91 -3.22
N LYS A 93 15.54 17.85 -2.11
CA LYS A 93 15.33 18.62 -0.86
C LYS A 93 14.01 18.39 -0.14
N VAL A 94 13.18 17.45 -0.59
CA VAL A 94 11.87 17.15 0.02
C VAL A 94 11.89 15.77 0.65
N ARG A 95 12.18 14.73 -0.14
CA ARG A 95 12.24 13.34 0.35
C ARG A 95 12.98 12.40 -0.61
N PRO A 96 13.57 11.31 -0.10
CA PRO A 96 14.01 10.19 -0.93
C PRO A 96 12.80 9.44 -1.54
N PRO A 97 13.04 8.47 -2.44
CA PRO A 97 12.02 7.50 -2.82
C PRO A 97 11.41 6.84 -1.58
N VAL A 98 10.09 6.70 -1.57
CA VAL A 98 9.36 5.99 -0.51
C VAL A 98 9.46 4.48 -0.73
N ILE A 99 9.41 4.07 -2.01
CA ILE A 99 9.55 2.67 -2.43
C ILE A 99 10.50 2.56 -3.62
N SER A 100 11.04 1.37 -3.80
CA SER A 100 11.81 0.94 -4.96
C SER A 100 10.92 0.79 -6.20
N LYS A 101 11.53 0.83 -7.38
CA LYS A 101 10.81 0.62 -8.65
C LYS A 101 10.31 -0.82 -8.78
N GLU A 102 11.05 -1.75 -8.20
CA GLU A 102 10.74 -3.17 -8.18
C GLU A 102 9.49 -3.42 -7.31
N LEU A 103 9.44 -2.86 -6.10
CA LEU A 103 8.24 -2.94 -5.26
C LEU A 103 7.04 -2.24 -5.91
N SER A 104 7.27 -1.11 -6.60
CA SER A 104 6.21 -0.45 -7.37
C SER A 104 5.63 -1.35 -8.46
N ALA A 105 6.46 -2.15 -9.13
CA ALA A 105 6.00 -3.12 -10.12
C ALA A 105 5.19 -4.27 -9.48
N GLU A 106 5.60 -4.74 -8.31
CA GLU A 106 4.87 -5.76 -7.54
C GLU A 106 3.49 -5.24 -7.07
N LEU A 107 3.43 -4.02 -6.55
CA LEU A 107 2.19 -3.37 -6.09
C LEU A 107 1.20 -3.06 -7.23
N ARG A 108 1.68 -2.90 -8.46
CA ARG A 108 0.83 -2.64 -9.63
C ARG A 108 -0.21 -3.73 -9.86
N GLY A 109 0.12 -5.00 -9.61
CA GLY A 109 -0.84 -6.09 -9.74
C GLY A 109 -2.05 -5.95 -8.80
N TYR A 110 -1.82 -5.43 -7.58
CA TYR A 110 -2.87 -5.17 -6.60
C TYR A 110 -3.68 -3.92 -6.94
N LEU A 111 -3.05 -2.86 -7.48
CA LEU A 111 -3.76 -1.69 -8.02
C LEU A 111 -4.75 -2.11 -9.11
N GLU A 112 -4.26 -2.88 -10.08
CA GLU A 112 -5.06 -3.36 -11.22
C GLU A 112 -6.18 -4.29 -10.74
N PHE A 113 -5.87 -5.18 -9.80
CA PHE A 113 -6.86 -6.04 -9.17
C PHE A 113 -7.95 -5.23 -8.47
N ARG A 114 -7.60 -4.23 -7.66
CA ARG A 114 -8.54 -3.35 -6.96
C ARG A 114 -9.49 -2.68 -7.95
N HIS A 115 -8.96 -2.12 -9.04
CA HIS A 115 -9.78 -1.48 -10.07
C HIS A 115 -10.71 -2.46 -10.77
N ARG A 116 -10.27 -3.70 -11.01
CA ARG A 116 -11.13 -4.75 -11.56
C ARG A 116 -12.19 -5.19 -10.57
N PHE A 117 -11.83 -5.42 -9.31
CA PHE A 117 -12.69 -5.98 -8.27
C PHE A 117 -13.94 -5.13 -8.03
N ARG A 118 -13.81 -3.80 -8.03
CA ARG A 118 -14.96 -2.87 -7.93
C ARG A 118 -15.93 -2.90 -9.12
N ASN A 119 -15.51 -3.47 -10.25
CA ASN A 119 -16.25 -3.45 -11.52
C ASN A 119 -16.81 -4.81 -11.93
N ILE A 120 -16.50 -5.88 -11.20
CA ILE A 120 -16.97 -7.25 -11.49
C ILE A 120 -17.86 -7.76 -10.36
N TYR A 121 -18.81 -8.64 -10.69
CA TYR A 121 -19.53 -9.38 -9.68
C TYR A 121 -18.63 -10.49 -9.11
N GLY A 122 -18.77 -10.78 -7.82
CA GLY A 122 -17.94 -11.82 -7.19
C GLY A 122 -18.14 -13.25 -7.71
N PHE A 123 -19.13 -13.52 -8.59
CA PHE A 123 -19.23 -14.81 -9.30
C PHE A 123 -18.33 -14.87 -10.55
N GLU A 124 -17.80 -13.73 -11.01
CA GLU A 124 -16.86 -13.62 -12.14
C GLU A 124 -15.40 -13.73 -11.68
N LEU A 125 -15.16 -13.92 -10.38
CA LEU A 125 -13.82 -14.13 -9.83
C LEU A 125 -13.32 -15.52 -10.22
N GLU A 126 -12.12 -15.55 -10.78
CA GLU A 126 -11.46 -16.79 -11.22
C GLU A 126 -10.24 -17.06 -10.34
N TRP A 127 -10.18 -18.23 -9.71
CA TRP A 127 -9.08 -18.60 -8.81
C TRP A 127 -7.69 -18.42 -9.43
N ASP A 128 -7.51 -18.81 -10.70
CA ASP A 128 -6.23 -18.71 -11.39
C ASP A 128 -5.70 -17.27 -11.47
N LYS A 129 -6.61 -16.28 -11.49
CA LYS A 129 -6.27 -14.85 -11.50
C LYS A 129 -5.97 -14.29 -10.09
N LEU A 130 -6.36 -15.00 -9.03
CA LEU A 130 -6.14 -14.61 -7.63
C LEU A 130 -4.94 -15.34 -7.02
N LYS A 131 -4.66 -16.56 -7.47
CA LYS A 131 -3.65 -17.45 -6.88
C LYS A 131 -2.27 -16.81 -6.82
N GLY A 132 -1.79 -16.24 -7.92
CA GLY A 132 -0.48 -15.57 -7.96
C GLY A 132 -0.38 -14.43 -6.95
N LEU A 133 -1.37 -13.52 -6.95
CA LEU A 133 -1.44 -12.44 -5.97
C LEU A 133 -1.50 -12.98 -4.53
N LYS A 134 -2.23 -14.06 -4.27
CA LYS A 134 -2.29 -14.66 -2.94
C LYS A 134 -0.94 -15.18 -2.47
N GLU A 135 -0.21 -15.85 -3.36
CA GLU A 135 1.10 -16.45 -3.08
C GLU A 135 2.17 -15.35 -2.88
N ASP A 136 2.09 -14.26 -3.64
CA ASP A 136 3.04 -13.14 -3.58
C ASP A 136 2.79 -12.18 -2.40
N MET A 137 1.54 -12.04 -1.96
CA MET A 137 1.11 -11.01 -1.00
C MET A 137 1.93 -10.98 0.30
N PRO A 138 2.27 -12.10 0.96
CA PRO A 138 3.10 -12.06 2.17
C PRO A 138 4.48 -11.42 1.92
N ASN A 139 5.11 -11.74 0.78
CA ASN A 139 6.43 -11.22 0.43
C ASN A 139 6.34 -9.73 0.05
N VAL A 140 5.35 -9.36 -0.76
CA VAL A 140 5.13 -7.96 -1.19
C VAL A 140 4.83 -7.08 0.03
N ALA A 141 3.98 -7.54 0.94
CA ALA A 141 3.63 -6.77 2.13
C ALA A 141 4.79 -6.66 3.12
N ALA A 142 5.60 -7.72 3.30
CA ALA A 142 6.81 -7.65 4.12
C ALA A 142 7.83 -6.66 3.55
N ARG A 143 8.01 -6.67 2.22
CA ARG A 143 8.89 -5.72 1.53
C ARG A 143 8.36 -4.29 1.63
N PHE A 144 7.07 -4.10 1.42
CA PHE A 144 6.42 -2.80 1.59
C PHE A 144 6.62 -2.25 2.99
N LYS A 145 6.31 -3.03 4.02
CA LYS A 145 6.55 -2.63 5.42
C LYS A 145 8.00 -2.21 5.65
N LYS A 146 8.96 -3.00 5.16
CA LYS A 146 10.39 -2.70 5.31
C LYS A 146 10.75 -1.36 4.66
N GLU A 147 10.39 -1.15 3.39
CA GLU A 147 10.75 0.08 2.66
C GLU A 147 10.06 1.32 3.29
N ILE A 148 8.82 1.19 3.76
CA ILE A 148 8.12 2.25 4.50
C ILE A 148 8.81 2.55 5.84
N GLN A 149 9.28 1.54 6.57
CA GLN A 149 10.02 1.75 7.81
C GLN A 149 11.37 2.46 7.57
N GLU A 150 12.10 2.09 6.51
CA GLU A 150 13.32 2.78 6.10
C GLU A 150 13.05 4.25 5.74
N PHE A 151 11.95 4.53 5.04
CA PHE A 151 11.49 5.88 4.74
C PHE A 151 11.15 6.68 6.01
N ILE A 152 10.39 6.09 6.94
CA ILE A 152 10.04 6.72 8.23
C ILE A 152 11.30 7.09 9.01
N GLU A 153 12.27 6.18 9.12
CA GLU A 153 13.51 6.43 9.86
C GLU A 153 14.34 7.56 9.24
N PHE A 154 14.35 7.66 7.90
CA PHE A 154 14.96 8.80 7.21
C PHE A 154 14.25 10.12 7.58
N MET A 155 12.91 10.14 7.52
CA MET A 155 12.13 11.35 7.79
C MET A 155 12.25 11.81 9.25
N LYS A 156 12.30 10.87 10.21
CA LYS A 156 12.54 11.17 11.63
C LYS A 156 13.88 11.87 11.83
N LYS A 157 14.96 11.35 11.23
CA LYS A 157 16.30 11.95 11.30
C LYS A 157 16.33 13.35 10.68
N LEU A 158 15.72 13.52 9.50
CA LEU A 158 15.64 14.83 8.83
C LEU A 158 14.88 15.88 9.66
N ALA A 159 13.93 15.46 10.50
CA ALA A 159 13.15 16.35 11.35
C ALA A 159 13.84 16.70 12.69
N GLU A 160 14.91 16.00 13.03
CA GLU A 160 15.72 16.23 14.25
C GLU A 160 16.96 17.07 13.98
N GLU A 161 17.38 17.21 12.72
CA GLU A 161 18.44 18.12 12.24
C GLU A 161 17.96 19.58 12.12
#